data_AF-A0A7K3ZJR7-F1
#
_entry.id   AF-A0A7K3ZJR7-F1
#
_cell.length_a   1.000
_cell.length_b   1.000
_cell.length_c   1.000
_cell.angle_alpha   90.00
_cell.angle_beta   90.00
_cell.angle_gamma   90.00
#
_symmetry.space_group_name_H-M   'P 1'
#
loop_
_entity.id
_entity.type
_entity.pdbx_description
1 polymer ?
#
loop_
_entity_poly.entity_id
_entity_poly.type
_entity_poly.pdbx_seq_one_letter_code
_entity_poly.pdbx_strand_id
1 'polypeptide(L)'
;MTNRLLKAETTEKVLDALATVGHIRQINMTGESLPKTINSGPNKGLDNNHSERKAIEFNGKEVELRHLVGAFYLELDVEDEDTLDATVAGIKEACDRTIPFGYDLQVGRYSKYRTSLHDYRGA
;
A
#
# COMPACT_ATOMS: atom_id res chain seq x y z
N MET A 1 8.36 6.39 -11.37
CA MET A 1 8.69 5.72 -10.09
C MET A 1 9.30 6.76 -9.18
N THR A 2 8.75 6.91 -7.98
CA THR A 2 9.20 7.87 -6.98
C THR A 2 10.60 7.47 -6.50
N ASN A 3 11.56 8.40 -6.52
CA ASN A 3 12.92 8.19 -5.99
C ASN A 3 12.97 8.28 -4.44
N ARG A 4 11.83 8.26 -3.75
CA ARG A 4 11.73 8.46 -2.30
C ARG A 4 11.00 7.29 -1.67
N LEU A 5 11.66 6.64 -0.72
CA LEU A 5 11.14 5.50 0.02
C LEU A 5 10.79 5.93 1.45
N LEU A 6 9.75 5.34 2.00
CA LEU A 6 9.30 5.57 3.37
C LEU A 6 10.16 4.79 4.35
N LYS A 7 10.42 5.41 5.50
CA LYS A 7 10.97 4.74 6.67
C LYS A 7 9.94 3.78 7.26
N ALA A 8 10.39 2.84 8.08
CA ALA A 8 9.51 1.88 8.74
C ALA A 8 8.41 2.58 9.56
N GLU A 9 8.81 3.57 10.37
CA GLU A 9 7.90 4.35 11.22
C GLU A 9 6.87 5.15 10.41
N THR A 10 7.27 5.69 9.25
CA THR A 10 6.33 6.45 8.40
C THR A 10 5.36 5.50 7.69
N THR A 11 5.84 4.32 7.28
CA THR A 11 5.00 3.28 6.68
C THR A 11 3.90 2.84 7.66
N GLU A 12 4.24 2.61 8.92
CA GLU A 12 3.29 2.27 9.99
C GLU A 12 2.21 3.36 10.15
N LYS A 13 2.62 4.63 10.27
CA LYS A 13 1.68 5.76 10.35
C LYS A 13 0.73 5.85 9.16
N VAL A 14 1.23 5.63 7.95
CA VAL A 14 0.41 5.62 6.73
C VAL A 14 -0.60 4.48 6.78
N LEU A 15 -0.17 3.28 7.17
CA LEU A 15 -1.06 2.11 7.28
C LEU A 15 -2.16 2.34 8.32
N ASP A 16 -1.81 2.89 9.49
CA ASP A 16 -2.78 3.21 10.54
C ASP A 16 -3.82 4.24 10.05
N ALA A 17 -3.37 5.28 9.35
CA ALA A 17 -4.27 6.27 8.78
C ALA A 17 -5.19 5.66 7.70
N LEU A 18 -4.66 4.80 6.84
CA LEU A 18 -5.45 4.09 5.83
C LEU A 18 -6.44 3.09 6.45
N ALA A 19 -6.10 2.46 7.58
CA ALA A 19 -7.00 1.54 8.28
C ALA A 19 -8.27 2.22 8.81
N THR A 20 -8.24 3.55 9.01
CA THR A 20 -9.44 4.32 9.39
C THR A 20 -10.36 4.62 8.20
N VAL A 21 -9.90 4.44 6.97
CA VAL A 21 -10.69 4.68 5.76
C VAL A 21 -11.49 3.42 5.44
N GLY A 22 -12.82 3.58 5.38
CA GLY A 22 -13.72 2.50 4.99
C GLY A 22 -13.50 2.05 3.54
N HIS A 23 -14.06 0.89 3.17
CA HIS A 23 -14.06 0.34 1.81
C HIS A 23 -12.68 -0.05 1.23
N ILE A 24 -11.59 0.05 2.00
CA ILE A 24 -10.31 -0.54 1.59
C ILE A 24 -10.34 -2.04 1.89
N ARG A 25 -10.34 -2.84 0.84
CA ARG A 25 -10.34 -4.31 0.92
C ARG A 25 -8.94 -4.88 1.11
N GLN A 26 -7.96 -4.32 0.41
CA GLN A 26 -6.58 -4.80 0.45
C GLN A 26 -5.58 -3.65 0.24
N ILE A 27 -4.46 -3.72 0.95
CA ILE A 27 -3.32 -2.82 0.80
C ILE A 27 -2.10 -3.65 0.39
N ASN A 28 -1.57 -3.39 -0.80
CA ASN A 28 -0.31 -3.99 -1.26
C ASN A 28 0.78 -2.91 -1.25
N MET A 29 1.95 -3.26 -0.72
CA MET A 29 3.10 -2.37 -0.63
C MET A 29 4.19 -2.84 -1.60
N THR A 30 4.83 -1.89 -2.30
CA THR A 30 5.97 -2.18 -3.17
C THR A 30 7.12 -1.23 -2.90
N GLY A 31 8.34 -1.68 -3.20
CA GLY A 31 9.55 -0.88 -3.13
C GLY A 31 10.81 -1.74 -3.05
N GLU A 32 11.92 -1.16 -2.59
CA GLU A 32 13.21 -1.84 -2.56
C GLU A 32 13.22 -2.99 -1.57
N SER A 33 13.85 -4.12 -1.93
CA SER A 33 13.86 -5.30 -1.10
C SER A 33 14.74 -5.13 0.14
N LEU A 34 14.20 -5.49 1.30
CA LEU A 34 14.92 -5.67 2.57
C LEU A 34 14.97 -7.17 2.90
N PRO A 35 15.80 -7.97 2.21
CA PRO A 35 15.88 -9.40 2.46
C PRO A 35 16.45 -9.66 3.86
N LYS A 36 16.07 -10.78 4.47
CA LYS A 36 16.58 -11.22 5.78
C LYS A 36 18.10 -11.46 5.76
N THR A 37 18.59 -12.04 4.67
CA THR A 37 20.02 -12.33 4.46
C THR A 37 20.52 -11.62 3.20
N ILE A 38 21.81 -11.30 3.18
CA ILE A 38 22.45 -10.69 2.02
C ILE A 38 22.46 -11.70 0.86
N ASN A 39 21.85 -11.33 -0.26
CA ASN A 39 21.66 -12.22 -1.40
C ASN A 39 22.90 -12.35 -2.30
N SER A 40 23.80 -11.36 -2.25
CA SER A 40 24.93 -11.22 -3.19
C SER A 40 26.15 -10.52 -2.56
N GLY A 41 27.33 -10.74 -3.14
CA GLY A 41 28.59 -10.10 -2.73
C GLY A 41 29.39 -10.90 -1.70
N PRO A 42 30.51 -10.35 -1.18
CA PRO A 42 31.42 -11.04 -0.26
C PRO A 42 30.74 -11.52 1.03
N ASN A 43 29.71 -10.80 1.48
CA ASN A 43 28.96 -11.06 2.71
C ASN A 43 27.68 -11.90 2.48
N LYS A 44 27.56 -12.57 1.33
CA LYS A 44 26.39 -13.38 0.99
C LYS A 44 26.09 -14.43 2.07
N GLY A 45 24.82 -14.53 2.45
CA GLY A 45 24.34 -15.47 3.47
C GLY A 45 24.43 -14.96 4.91
N LEU A 46 25.08 -13.81 5.15
CA LEU A 46 25.02 -13.13 6.45
C LEU A 46 23.70 -12.38 6.62
N ASP A 47 23.34 -12.12 7.88
CA ASP A 47 22.16 -11.33 8.22
C ASP A 47 22.27 -9.89 7.69
N ASN A 48 21.17 -9.40 7.13
CA ASN A 48 21.07 -8.04 6.64
C ASN A 48 20.75 -7.08 7.80
N ASN A 49 21.75 -6.34 8.27
CA ASN A 49 21.62 -5.39 9.38
C ASN A 49 21.13 -4.00 8.93
N HIS A 50 20.15 -3.95 8.02
CA HIS A 50 19.59 -2.68 7.56
C HIS A 50 18.71 -2.05 8.65
N SER A 51 18.91 -0.76 8.95
CA SER A 51 18.24 -0.06 10.08
C SER A 51 16.71 -0.07 9.98
N GLU A 52 16.18 -0.07 8.76
CA GLU A 52 14.75 -0.07 8.49
C GLU A 52 14.11 -1.47 8.45
N ARG A 53 14.89 -2.56 8.63
CA ARG A 53 14.33 -3.91 8.78
C ARG A 53 13.78 -4.06 10.20
N LYS A 54 12.61 -3.46 10.42
CA LYS A 54 11.89 -3.45 11.70
C LYS A 54 10.55 -4.16 11.56
N ALA A 55 10.08 -4.68 12.68
CA ALA A 55 8.68 -5.04 12.83
C ALA A 55 7.86 -3.77 13.05
N ILE A 56 6.73 -3.67 12.38
CA ILE A 56 5.69 -2.66 12.60
C ILE A 56 4.46 -3.32 13.20
N GLU A 57 3.68 -2.58 13.98
CA GLU A 57 2.41 -3.06 14.48
C GLU A 57 1.29 -2.57 13.56
N PHE A 58 0.48 -3.49 13.04
CA PHE A 58 -0.68 -3.15 12.21
C PHE A 58 -1.89 -3.98 12.63
N ASN A 59 -2.98 -3.32 13.04
CA ASN A 59 -4.20 -3.98 13.53
C ASN A 59 -3.92 -5.03 14.63
N GLY A 60 -3.02 -4.71 15.57
CA GLY A 60 -2.62 -5.61 16.67
C GLY A 60 -1.81 -6.83 16.24
N LYS A 61 -1.26 -6.82 15.02
CA LYS A 61 -0.36 -7.86 14.50
C LYS A 61 1.00 -7.26 14.22
N GLU A 62 2.03 -7.96 14.67
CA GLU A 62 3.41 -7.62 14.35
C GLU A 62 3.75 -8.12 12.94
N VAL A 63 4.17 -7.21 12.06
CA VAL A 63 4.52 -7.48 10.67
C VAL A 63 5.93 -7.00 10.41
N GLU A 64 6.83 -7.92 10.03
CA GLU A 64 8.18 -7.55 9.62
C GLU A 64 8.19 -6.93 8.22
N LEU A 65 8.75 -5.72 8.10
CA LEU A 65 8.91 -5.07 6.80
C LEU A 65 9.96 -5.77 5.95
N ARG A 66 9.53 -6.27 4.80
CA ARG A 66 10.38 -6.91 3.79
C ARG A 66 10.80 -5.99 2.67
N HIS A 67 10.25 -4.78 2.63
CA HIS A 67 10.52 -3.79 1.60
C HIS A 67 10.57 -2.38 2.20
N LEU A 68 11.46 -1.54 1.68
CA LEU A 68 11.38 -0.09 1.84
C LEU A 68 10.28 0.42 0.92
N VAL A 69 9.15 0.83 1.48
CA VAL A 69 7.94 1.11 0.70
C VAL A 69 8.08 2.41 -0.08
N GLY A 70 7.82 2.35 -1.39
CA GLY A 70 7.77 3.51 -2.29
C GLY A 70 6.41 3.75 -2.93
N ALA A 71 5.52 2.74 -2.93
CA ALA A 71 4.16 2.88 -3.41
C ALA A 71 3.20 1.91 -2.72
N PHE A 72 1.94 2.33 -2.65
CA PHE A 72 0.81 1.55 -2.14
C PHE A 72 -0.18 1.32 -3.27
N TYR A 73 -0.67 0.09 -3.40
CA TYR A 73 -1.80 -0.25 -4.25
C TYR A 73 -2.97 -0.64 -3.36
N LEU A 74 -4.05 0.13 -3.49
CA LEU A 74 -5.26 -0.03 -2.69
C LEU A 74 -6.34 -0.66 -3.56
N GLU A 75 -6.89 -1.77 -3.09
CA GLU A 75 -8.09 -2.38 -3.66
C GLU A 75 -9.30 -1.84 -2.89
N LEU A 76 -10.23 -1.19 -3.59
CA LEU A 76 -11.43 -0.62 -3.01
C LEU A 76 -12.64 -1.49 -3.34
N ASP A 77 -13.49 -1.71 -2.34
CA ASP A 77 -14.77 -2.39 -2.46
C ASP A 77 -15.91 -1.36 -2.39
N VAL A 78 -16.24 -0.81 -3.56
CA VAL A 78 -17.23 0.27 -3.75
C VAL A 78 -18.14 -0.05 -4.93
N GLU A 79 -19.43 0.24 -4.78
CA GLU A 79 -20.46 -0.11 -5.77
C GLU A 79 -20.91 1.09 -6.63
N ASP A 80 -20.67 2.31 -6.15
CA ASP A 80 -21.11 3.55 -6.80
C ASP A 80 -20.00 4.63 -6.81
N GLU A 81 -20.26 5.70 -7.55
CA GLU A 81 -19.28 6.77 -7.80
C GLU A 81 -19.16 7.74 -6.62
N ASP A 82 -20.25 7.99 -5.90
CA ASP A 82 -20.24 8.88 -4.74
C ASP A 82 -19.41 8.27 -3.60
N THR A 83 -19.58 6.96 -3.35
CA THR A 83 -18.80 6.20 -2.37
C THR A 83 -17.33 6.11 -2.78
N LEU A 84 -17.04 5.96 -4.08
CA LEU A 84 -15.67 5.99 -4.59
C LEU A 84 -15.01 7.35 -4.29
N ASP A 85 -15.67 8.45 -4.64
CA ASP A 85 -15.13 9.80 -4.45
C ASP A 85 -14.91 10.13 -2.97
N ALA A 86 -15.85 9.75 -2.10
CA ALA A 86 -15.72 9.90 -0.66
C ALA A 86 -14.54 9.08 -0.10
N THR A 87 -14.39 7.84 -0.56
CA THR A 87 -13.30 6.94 -0.14
C THR A 87 -11.94 7.49 -0.59
N VAL A 88 -11.84 7.95 -1.84
CA VAL A 88 -10.64 8.57 -2.41
C VAL A 88 -10.27 9.84 -1.65
N ALA A 89 -11.24 10.68 -1.28
CA ALA A 89 -11.01 11.86 -0.47
C ALA A 89 -10.44 11.49 0.91
N GLY A 90 -10.97 10.46 1.57
CA GLY A 90 -10.46 9.94 2.84
C GLY A 90 -9.02 9.39 2.73
N ILE A 91 -8.72 8.66 1.64
CA ILE A 91 -7.35 8.20 1.34
C ILE A 91 -6.41 9.39 1.16
N LYS A 92 -6.85 10.41 0.42
CA LYS A 92 -6.06 11.62 0.19
C LYS A 92 -5.75 12.33 1.51
N GLU A 93 -6.72 12.50 2.39
CA GLU A 93 -6.53 13.11 3.71
C GLU A 93 -5.60 12.28 4.60
N ALA A 94 -5.73 10.96 4.59
CA ALA A 94 -4.81 10.06 5.29
C ALA A 94 -3.38 10.28 4.82
N CYS A 95 -3.14 10.21 3.51
CA CYS A 95 -1.84 10.43 2.90
C CYS A 95 -1.28 11.84 3.15
N ASP A 96 -2.09 12.89 3.06
CA ASP A 96 -1.67 14.28 3.31
C ASP A 96 -1.18 14.49 4.75
N ARG A 97 -1.77 13.78 5.73
CA ARG A 97 -1.37 13.87 7.14
C ARG A 97 -0.09 13.08 7.45
N THR A 98 0.16 11.99 6.74
CA THR A 98 1.22 11.03 7.09
C THR A 98 2.44 11.07 6.18
N ILE A 99 2.28 11.47 4.91
CA ILE A 99 3.36 11.47 3.91
C ILE A 99 3.97 12.88 3.83
N PRO A 100 5.21 13.08 4.31
CA PRO A 100 5.78 14.44 4.45
C PRO A 100 6.34 15.01 3.15
N PHE A 101 6.51 14.19 2.11
CA PHE A 101 7.02 14.59 0.80
C PHE A 101 5.99 14.19 -0.25
N GLY A 102 5.51 15.15 -1.03
CA GLY A 102 4.38 14.99 -1.94
C GLY A 102 4.35 13.69 -2.74
N TYR A 103 3.14 13.22 -3.03
CA TYR A 103 2.85 11.95 -3.67
C TYR A 103 1.92 12.15 -4.87
N ASP A 104 1.91 11.16 -5.76
CA ASP A 104 0.94 11.07 -6.84
C ASP A 104 -0.13 10.06 -6.46
N LEU A 105 -1.40 10.45 -6.60
CA LEU A 105 -2.55 9.57 -6.42
C LEU A 105 -3.18 9.27 -7.78
N GLN A 106 -3.21 7.98 -8.15
CA GLN A 106 -3.87 7.52 -9.37
C GLN A 106 -5.07 6.68 -8.99
N VAL A 107 -6.24 7.08 -9.47
CA VAL A 107 -7.50 6.37 -9.27
C VAL A 107 -7.93 5.79 -10.61
N GLY A 108 -8.24 4.50 -10.62
CA GLY A 108 -8.66 3.81 -11.82
C GLY A 108 -9.56 2.61 -11.48
N ARG A 109 -10.43 2.26 -12.44
CA ARG A 109 -11.24 1.03 -12.37
C ARG A 109 -10.54 -0.04 -13.19
N TYR A 110 -9.97 -1.03 -12.51
CA TYR A 110 -9.22 -2.11 -13.14
C TYR A 110 -10.00 -3.44 -13.22
N SER A 111 -11.25 -3.45 -12.75
CA SER A 111 -12.19 -4.57 -12.81
C SER A 111 -13.54 -4.10 -13.36
N LYS A 112 -14.29 -4.99 -14.03
CA LYS A 112 -15.66 -4.70 -14.47
C LYS A 112 -16.54 -4.49 -13.22
N TYR A 113 -17.15 -3.31 -13.09
CA TYR A 113 -18.00 -2.96 -11.95
C TYR A 113 -19.51 -3.02 -12.24
N ARG A 114 -19.91 -2.99 -13.52
CA ARG A 114 -21.30 -3.18 -13.96
C ARG A 114 -21.39 -4.29 -15.00
N THR A 115 -22.33 -5.20 -14.78
CA THR A 115 -22.77 -6.15 -15.80
C THR A 115 -23.34 -5.37 -16.97
N SER A 116 -22.77 -5.56 -18.16
CA SER A 116 -23.30 -4.99 -19.38
C SER A 116 -24.31 -5.94 -20.00
N LEU A 117 -25.24 -5.45 -20.83
CA LEU A 117 -26.19 -6.30 -21.57
C LEU A 117 -25.49 -7.37 -22.43
N HIS A 118 -24.21 -7.17 -22.79
CA HIS A 118 -23.39 -8.17 -23.49
C HIS A 118 -23.03 -9.38 -22.63
N ASP A 119 -23.05 -9.26 -21.30
CA ASP A 119 -22.76 -10.35 -20.37
C ASP A 119 -23.95 -11.33 -20.23
N TYR A 120 -25.13 -11.01 -20.79
CA TYR A 120 -26.33 -11.86 -20.78
C TYR A 120 -26.45 -12.82 -21.98
N ARG A 121 -25.57 -12.73 -22.99
CA ARG A 121 -25.57 -13.67 -24.14
C ARG A 121 -24.69 -14.89 -23.84
N GLY A 122 -25.14 -15.77 -22.96
CA GLY A 122 -24.43 -17.00 -22.67
C GLY A 122 -24.95 -17.74 -21.43
N ALA A 123 -26.21 -18.19 -21.49
CA ALA A 123 -26.73 -19.28 -20.69
C ALA A 123 -27.65 -20.13 -21.57
#